data_AF-K9P3Q4-F1
#
_entry.id   AF-K9P3Q4-F1
#
_cell.length_a   1.000
_cell.length_b   1.000
_cell.length_c   1.000
_cell.angle_alpha   90.00
_cell.angle_beta   90.00
_cell.angle_gamma   90.00
#
_symmetry.space_group_name_H-M   'P 1'
#
loop_
_entity.id
_entity.type
_entity.pdbx_description
1 polymer ?
#
loop_
_entity_poly.entity_id
_entity_poly.type
_entity_poly.pdbx_seq_one_letter_code
_entity_poly.pdbx_strand_id
1 'polypeptide(L)'
;MAHALVFVLAPEGGLPGDGAAWEDLLAAQRLGVRSGIALRMFRVPAETSLNLDDLVSSGQANVSGADPFAPLRTSPCHEEPPASSEDPAQARRLICDAVVPHLEPRALWLGAYQLSGPERPSSGGHPAEGVAIASVRCLDQFSLREADNETCWFYPTENGNYLCWENQRSLELSLGYPADSCLQEGPVSYQRSDLQLLWSLMADDQALTCVGLTYQKRRIEWPIAASGPEPFATWTAFRVDAMADDTYREMANITVFPA
;
A
#
# COMPACT_ATOMS: atom_id res chain seq x y z
N MET A 1 15.11 -15.88 24.67
CA MET A 1 15.17 -16.16 23.23
C MET A 1 14.12 -15.27 22.62
N ALA A 2 14.47 -14.47 21.62
CA ALA A 2 13.52 -13.57 20.99
C ALA A 2 12.70 -14.32 19.95
N HIS A 3 11.43 -13.94 19.80
CA HIS A 3 10.50 -14.50 18.84
C HIS A 3 9.89 -13.38 18.00
N ALA A 4 9.69 -13.65 16.71
CA ALA A 4 9.04 -12.73 15.79
C ALA A 4 8.00 -13.46 14.95
N LEU A 5 6.87 -12.81 14.69
CA LEU A 5 5.85 -13.27 13.76
C LEU A 5 6.11 -12.67 12.38
N VAL A 6 6.18 -13.53 11.36
CA VAL A 6 6.24 -13.10 9.97
C VAL A 6 5.22 -13.86 9.12
N PHE A 7 4.85 -13.26 8.00
CA PHE A 7 3.89 -13.79 7.06
C PHE A 7 4.53 -13.95 5.68
N VAL A 8 4.14 -15.01 4.98
CA VAL A 8 4.58 -15.30 3.62
C VAL A 8 3.36 -15.47 2.73
N LEU A 9 3.37 -14.82 1.57
CA LEU A 9 2.40 -15.01 0.51
C LEU A 9 3.03 -15.87 -0.59
N ALA A 10 2.36 -16.95 -0.97
CA ALA A 10 2.78 -17.80 -2.07
C ALA A 10 1.55 -18.42 -2.76
N PRO A 11 1.69 -18.98 -3.97
CA PRO A 11 0.65 -19.81 -4.58
C PRO A 11 0.38 -21.08 -3.77
N GLU A 12 -0.69 -21.78 -4.12
CA GLU A 12 -1.01 -23.10 -3.55
C GLU A 12 0.18 -24.07 -3.65
N GLY A 13 0.50 -24.74 -2.54
CA GLY A 13 1.64 -25.66 -2.44
C GLY A 13 3.02 -25.00 -2.43
N GLY A 14 3.10 -23.66 -2.50
CA GLY A 14 4.37 -22.92 -2.49
C GLY A 14 4.90 -22.54 -1.09
N LEU A 15 4.13 -22.81 -0.03
CA LEU A 15 4.49 -22.44 1.35
C LEU A 15 5.37 -23.52 2.04
N PRO A 16 6.52 -23.17 2.62
CA PRO A 16 7.39 -24.12 3.32
C PRO A 16 6.79 -24.66 4.62
N GLY A 17 7.01 -25.95 4.92
CA GLY A 17 6.51 -26.57 6.15
C GLY A 17 7.29 -26.19 7.42
N ASP A 18 7.05 -26.94 8.51
CA ASP A 18 7.76 -26.74 9.77
C ASP A 18 9.26 -27.09 9.64
N GLY A 19 10.12 -26.32 10.31
CA GLY A 19 11.58 -26.49 10.24
C GLY A 19 12.25 -25.99 8.95
N ALA A 20 11.53 -25.22 8.12
CA ALA A 20 12.09 -24.57 6.95
C ALA A 20 13.27 -23.64 7.28
N ALA A 21 14.17 -23.41 6.32
CA ALA A 21 15.18 -22.38 6.45
C ALA A 21 14.59 -20.99 6.16
N TRP A 22 15.25 -19.94 6.65
CA TRP A 22 14.89 -18.55 6.33
C TRP A 22 14.85 -18.28 4.82
N GLU A 23 15.81 -18.85 4.08
CA GLU A 23 15.90 -18.72 2.62
C GLU A 23 14.70 -19.37 1.90
N ASP A 24 14.11 -20.42 2.46
CA ASP A 24 12.93 -21.06 1.88
C ASP A 24 11.72 -20.14 1.98
N LEU A 25 11.58 -19.39 3.08
CA LEU A 25 10.51 -18.39 3.23
C LEU A 25 10.69 -17.24 2.24
N LEU A 26 11.92 -16.76 2.05
CA LEU A 26 12.23 -15.73 1.05
C LEU A 26 11.94 -16.21 -0.38
N ALA A 27 12.30 -17.45 -0.69
CA ALA A 27 12.03 -18.05 -1.99
C ALA A 27 10.53 -18.18 -2.25
N ALA A 28 9.76 -18.62 -1.25
CA ALA A 28 8.31 -18.71 -1.34
C ALA A 28 7.65 -17.33 -1.54
N GLN A 29 8.08 -16.31 -0.78
CA GLN A 29 7.57 -14.94 -0.91
C GLN A 29 7.74 -14.38 -2.34
N ARG A 30 8.87 -14.68 -2.99
CA ARG A 30 9.16 -14.25 -4.38
C ARG A 30 8.20 -14.88 -5.41
N LEU A 31 7.57 -16.01 -5.09
CA LEU A 31 6.56 -16.65 -5.94
C LEU A 31 5.17 -16.06 -5.76
N GLY A 32 4.94 -15.31 -4.67
CA GLY A 32 3.66 -14.69 -4.32
C GLY A 32 3.34 -13.46 -5.17
N VAL A 33 3.10 -12.34 -4.48
CA VAL A 33 2.68 -11.09 -5.13
C VAL A 33 3.85 -10.48 -5.90
N ARG A 34 3.62 -10.19 -7.19
CA ARG A 34 4.64 -9.65 -8.11
C ARG A 34 4.23 -8.34 -8.80
N SER A 35 3.04 -7.87 -8.50
CA SER A 35 2.50 -6.63 -9.06
C SER A 35 1.67 -5.88 -8.04
N GLY A 36 1.44 -4.60 -8.31
CA GLY A 36 0.56 -3.74 -7.54
C GLY A 36 0.30 -2.44 -8.27
N ILE A 37 -0.32 -1.50 -7.57
CA ILE A 37 -0.63 -0.17 -8.10
C ILE A 37 0.00 0.85 -7.14
N ALA A 38 0.80 1.75 -7.70
CA ALA A 38 1.17 2.98 -7.01
C ALA A 38 0.05 4.00 -7.24
N LEU A 39 -0.42 4.59 -6.15
CA LEU A 39 -1.58 5.46 -6.13
C LEU A 39 -1.25 6.74 -5.37
N ARG A 40 -1.57 7.87 -5.99
CA ARG A 40 -1.49 9.19 -5.37
C ARG A 40 -2.81 9.91 -5.52
N MET A 41 -3.29 10.51 -4.45
CA MET A 41 -4.53 11.29 -4.49
C MET A 41 -4.26 12.72 -4.03
N PHE A 42 -4.75 13.67 -4.82
CA PHE A 42 -4.62 15.09 -4.56
C PHE A 42 -6.01 15.71 -4.39
N ARG A 43 -6.16 16.57 -3.37
CA ARG A 43 -7.32 17.46 -3.27
C ARG A 43 -7.17 18.62 -4.25
N VAL A 44 -8.19 18.85 -5.07
CA VAL A 44 -8.21 19.94 -6.03
C VAL A 44 -8.58 21.25 -5.32
N PRO A 45 -7.83 22.36 -5.54
CA PRO A 45 -8.17 23.65 -4.95
C PRO A 45 -9.55 24.15 -5.41
N ALA A 46 -10.31 24.78 -4.50
CA ALA A 46 -11.69 25.21 -4.76
C ALA A 46 -11.82 26.24 -5.90
N GLU A 47 -10.78 27.05 -6.14
CA GLU A 47 -10.77 28.09 -7.18
C GLU A 47 -10.30 27.59 -8.55
N THR A 48 -9.86 26.33 -8.64
CA THR A 48 -9.34 25.75 -9.88
C THR A 48 -10.43 25.00 -10.63
N SER A 49 -10.65 25.35 -11.90
CA SER A 49 -11.42 24.52 -12.81
C SER A 49 -10.63 23.26 -13.14
N LEU A 50 -11.14 22.09 -12.75
CA LEU A 50 -10.51 20.81 -13.05
C LEU A 50 -10.83 20.40 -14.49
N ASN A 51 -9.84 20.49 -15.37
CA ASN A 51 -9.90 19.92 -16.72
C ASN A 51 -8.65 19.05 -16.95
N LEU A 52 -8.84 17.74 -17.09
CA LEU A 52 -7.74 16.78 -17.26
C LEU A 52 -6.98 17.02 -18.57
N ASP A 53 -7.68 17.33 -19.67
CA ASP A 53 -7.05 17.55 -20.97
C ASP A 53 -6.08 18.74 -20.93
N ASP A 54 -6.45 19.81 -20.22
CA ASP A 54 -5.60 21.00 -20.05
C ASP A 54 -4.36 20.68 -19.19
N LEU A 55 -4.53 19.90 -18.13
CA LEU A 55 -3.42 19.47 -17.25
C LEU A 55 -2.44 18.55 -18.00
N VAL A 56 -2.93 17.66 -18.86
CA VAL A 56 -2.07 16.80 -19.69
C VAL A 56 -1.38 17.61 -20.78
N SER A 57 -2.11 18.47 -21.49
CA SER A 57 -1.56 19.29 -22.58
C SER A 57 -0.50 20.30 -22.10
N SER A 58 -0.62 20.77 -20.86
CA SER A 58 0.37 21.63 -20.21
C SER A 58 1.52 20.85 -19.55
N GLY A 59 1.49 19.52 -19.59
CA GLY A 59 2.52 18.64 -19.02
C GLY A 59 2.47 18.50 -17.49
N GLN A 60 1.46 19.05 -16.83
CA GLN A 60 1.30 19.01 -15.37
C GLN A 60 0.81 17.65 -14.89
N ALA A 61 -0.16 17.05 -15.59
CA ALA A 61 -0.58 15.67 -15.39
C ALA A 61 0.21 14.76 -16.33
N ASN A 62 1.31 14.19 -15.83
CA ASN A 62 2.19 13.32 -16.61
C ASN A 62 2.48 12.00 -15.86
N VAL A 63 3.30 11.13 -16.46
CA VAL A 63 3.58 9.79 -15.91
C VAL A 63 4.27 9.79 -14.55
N SER A 64 4.91 10.88 -14.13
CA SER A 64 5.64 10.96 -12.85
C SER A 64 4.73 10.95 -11.61
N GLY A 65 3.46 11.32 -11.76
CA GLY A 65 2.55 11.46 -10.62
C GLY A 65 2.92 12.59 -9.65
N ALA A 66 3.65 13.61 -10.13
CA ALA A 66 3.90 14.83 -9.36
C ALA A 66 2.60 15.64 -9.19
N ASP A 67 2.51 16.45 -8.13
CA ASP A 67 1.35 17.33 -7.87
C ASP A 67 1.14 18.30 -9.05
N PRO A 68 0.06 18.16 -9.85
CA PRO A 68 -0.19 19.01 -11.01
C PRO A 68 -0.44 20.47 -10.64
N PHE A 69 -0.73 20.75 -9.37
CA PHE A 69 -1.04 22.08 -8.85
C PHE A 69 0.13 22.71 -8.08
N ALA A 70 1.28 22.03 -7.99
CA ALA A 70 2.50 22.60 -7.41
C ALA A 70 2.97 23.90 -8.12
N PRO A 71 2.86 24.05 -9.46
CA PRO A 71 3.29 25.27 -10.14
C PRO A 71 2.29 26.43 -10.08
N LEU A 72 1.08 26.25 -9.54
CA LEU A 72 0.03 27.28 -9.56
C LEU A 72 0.23 28.45 -8.58
N ARG A 73 1.44 28.68 -8.04
CA ARG A 73 1.76 29.97 -7.41
C ARG A 73 2.00 31.01 -8.49
N THR A 74 0.98 31.82 -8.74
CA THR A 74 1.04 33.02 -9.57
C THR A 74 1.82 34.16 -8.88
N SER A 75 2.80 34.69 -9.62
CA SER A 75 3.44 36.00 -9.53
C SER A 75 4.43 36.35 -8.40
N PRO A 76 5.56 37.01 -8.73
CA PRO A 76 6.51 37.56 -7.78
C PRO A 76 6.04 38.94 -7.32
N CYS A 77 5.50 39.02 -6.10
CA CYS A 77 5.49 40.26 -5.35
C CYS A 77 6.25 40.00 -4.06
N HIS A 78 7.54 40.39 -4.08
CA HIS A 78 8.43 40.60 -2.94
C HIS A 78 8.34 39.62 -1.77
N GLU A 79 9.29 38.69 -1.68
CA GLU A 79 10.31 38.64 -0.62
C GLU A 79 11.13 37.33 -0.78
N GLU A 80 12.44 37.43 -0.55
CA GLU A 80 13.41 36.34 -0.70
C GLU A 80 13.04 35.11 0.15
N PRO A 81 13.26 33.87 -0.31
CA PRO A 81 12.93 32.69 0.47
C PRO A 81 14.01 32.41 1.53
N PRO A 82 13.66 32.20 2.82
CA PRO A 82 14.57 31.53 3.73
C PRO A 82 14.64 30.03 3.37
N ALA A 83 15.86 29.49 3.48
CA ALA A 83 16.18 28.09 3.23
C ALA A 83 15.59 27.17 4.33
N SER A 84 14.30 26.85 4.22
CA SER A 84 13.63 25.69 4.83
C SER A 84 12.12 25.82 4.57
N SER A 85 11.65 25.53 3.36
CA SER A 85 10.25 25.73 3.00
C SER A 85 9.61 24.44 2.48
N GLU A 86 9.35 23.49 3.39
CA GLU A 86 8.18 22.64 3.24
C GLU A 86 6.96 23.51 3.58
N ASP A 87 6.31 24.03 2.55
CA ASP A 87 5.14 24.90 2.73
C ASP A 87 3.95 24.05 3.24
N PRO A 88 3.38 24.32 4.42
CA PRO A 88 2.31 23.49 5.01
C PRO A 88 1.03 23.45 4.15
N ALA A 89 0.89 24.32 3.15
CA ALA A 89 -0.20 24.25 2.17
C ALA A 89 0.04 23.20 1.05
N GLN A 90 1.28 22.86 0.72
CA GLN A 90 1.61 21.74 -0.19
C GLN A 90 1.37 20.39 0.50
N ALA A 91 1.77 20.27 1.77
CA ALA A 91 1.51 19.08 2.60
C ALA A 91 0.02 18.79 2.85
N ARG A 92 -0.88 19.75 2.60
CA ARG A 92 -2.34 19.59 2.76
C ARG A 92 -3.07 19.06 1.52
N ARG A 93 -2.39 18.93 0.36
CA ARG A 93 -3.04 18.57 -0.90
C ARG A 93 -2.88 17.10 -1.27
N LEU A 94 -1.69 16.53 -1.11
CA LEU A 94 -1.48 15.09 -1.22
C LEU A 94 -2.12 14.42 0.00
N ILE A 95 -3.18 13.64 -0.23
CA ILE A 95 -3.93 12.97 0.83
C ILE A 95 -3.68 11.46 0.87
N CYS A 96 -3.10 10.90 -0.20
CA CYS A 96 -2.68 9.51 -0.27
C CYS A 96 -1.44 9.40 -1.14
N ASP A 97 -0.42 8.68 -0.66
CA ASP A 97 0.71 8.19 -1.44
C ASP A 97 0.96 6.75 -0.98
N ALA A 98 0.47 5.79 -1.75
CA ALA A 98 0.44 4.39 -1.35
C ALA A 98 0.83 3.48 -2.51
N VAL A 99 1.43 2.34 -2.18
CA VAL A 99 1.56 1.22 -3.10
C VAL A 99 0.68 0.09 -2.56
N VAL A 100 -0.30 -0.32 -3.35
CA VAL A 100 -1.23 -1.39 -3.01
C VAL A 100 -0.80 -2.65 -3.78
N PRO A 101 -0.27 -3.68 -3.10
CA PRO A 101 0.04 -4.95 -3.73
C PRO A 101 -1.23 -5.60 -4.29
N HIS A 102 -1.14 -6.23 -5.46
CA HIS A 102 -2.27 -6.94 -6.04
C HIS A 102 -2.47 -8.29 -5.33
N LEU A 103 -3.18 -8.23 -4.22
CA LEU A 103 -3.57 -9.40 -3.43
C LEU A 103 -4.79 -10.04 -4.07
N GLU A 104 -4.59 -11.12 -4.82
CA GLU A 104 -5.67 -11.94 -5.37
C GLU A 104 -6.00 -13.09 -4.40
N PRO A 105 -7.05 -12.99 -3.57
CA PRO A 105 -7.34 -13.99 -2.55
C PRO A 105 -7.61 -15.36 -3.16
N ARG A 106 -8.03 -15.41 -4.43
CA ARG A 106 -8.29 -16.68 -5.10
C ARG A 106 -7.03 -17.43 -5.50
N ALA A 107 -5.92 -16.75 -5.71
CA ALA A 107 -4.67 -17.34 -6.20
C ALA A 107 -3.61 -17.53 -5.10
N LEU A 108 -3.79 -16.86 -3.96
CA LEU A 108 -2.78 -16.77 -2.92
C LEU A 108 -3.14 -17.58 -1.67
N TRP A 109 -2.08 -18.10 -1.07
CA TRP A 109 -2.06 -18.69 0.26
C TRP A 109 -1.20 -17.83 1.17
N LEU A 110 -1.53 -17.87 2.46
CA LEU A 110 -0.77 -17.21 3.51
C LEU A 110 -0.20 -18.24 4.47
N GLY A 111 1.10 -18.13 4.73
CA GLY A 111 1.76 -18.86 5.81
C GLY A 111 2.14 -17.91 6.93
N ALA A 112 1.82 -18.28 8.17
CA ALA A 112 2.25 -17.60 9.38
C ALA A 112 3.41 -18.38 10.01
N TYR A 113 4.53 -17.70 10.27
CA TYR A 113 5.75 -18.32 10.79
C TYR A 113 6.26 -17.59 12.03
N GLN A 114 6.73 -18.37 12.98
CA GLN A 114 7.51 -17.86 14.10
C GLN A 114 8.99 -18.02 13.80
N LEU A 115 9.71 -16.91 13.81
CA LEU A 115 11.17 -16.90 13.87
C LEU A 115 11.58 -16.94 15.33
N SER A 116 12.66 -17.65 15.65
CA SER A 116 13.24 -17.57 16.99
C SER A 116 14.75 -17.65 17.00
N GLY A 117 15.36 -16.94 17.95
CA GLY A 117 16.81 -16.88 18.09
C GLY A 117 17.27 -15.87 19.14
N PRO A 118 18.59 -15.72 19.34
CA PRO A 118 19.13 -14.60 20.10
C PRO A 118 18.68 -13.24 19.54
N GLU A 119 18.40 -12.28 20.41
CA GLU A 119 18.12 -10.91 20.00
C GLU A 119 19.38 -10.25 19.42
N ARG A 120 19.19 -9.38 18.43
CA ARG A 120 20.23 -8.57 17.80
C ARG A 120 19.82 -7.10 17.79
N PRO A 121 20.78 -6.16 17.79
CA PRO A 121 20.49 -4.76 17.55
C PRO A 121 19.81 -4.61 16.18
N SER A 122 18.58 -4.10 16.14
CA SER A 122 17.88 -3.81 14.90
C SER A 122 18.16 -2.38 14.46
N SER A 123 18.41 -2.19 13.16
CA SER A 123 18.57 -0.88 12.52
C SER A 123 17.33 -0.43 11.75
N GLY A 124 16.36 -1.33 11.54
CA GLY A 124 15.15 -1.08 10.76
C GLY A 124 13.88 -1.54 11.47
N GLY A 125 12.77 -1.48 10.72
CA GLY A 125 11.42 -1.79 11.21
C GLY A 125 11.00 -3.26 11.10
N HIS A 126 11.69 -4.08 10.30
CA HIS A 126 11.30 -5.48 10.11
C HIS A 126 11.78 -6.36 11.28
N PRO A 127 10.91 -7.11 11.96
CA PRO A 127 11.26 -7.81 13.20
C PRO A 127 12.32 -8.91 13.02
N ALA A 128 12.42 -9.51 11.82
CA ALA A 128 13.48 -10.47 11.51
C ALA A 128 14.91 -9.88 11.63
N GLU A 129 15.10 -8.57 11.48
CA GLU A 129 16.42 -7.94 11.64
C GLU A 129 16.90 -7.98 13.10
N GLY A 130 15.97 -7.93 14.04
CA GLY A 130 16.24 -8.01 15.47
C GLY A 130 16.47 -9.42 15.99
N VAL A 131 16.43 -10.45 15.13
CA VAL A 131 16.59 -11.85 15.56
C VAL A 131 17.72 -12.53 14.79
N ALA A 132 18.64 -13.15 15.52
CA ALA A 132 19.58 -14.13 15.00
C ALA A 132 18.85 -15.44 14.70
N ILE A 133 18.12 -15.51 13.58
CA ILE A 133 17.22 -16.63 13.24
C ILE A 133 17.95 -17.98 13.39
N ALA A 134 17.58 -18.73 14.42
CA ALA A 134 18.12 -20.05 14.74
C ALA A 134 17.13 -21.16 14.37
N SER A 135 15.83 -20.85 14.42
CA SER A 135 14.78 -21.74 13.94
C SER A 135 13.60 -20.97 13.39
N VAL A 136 12.89 -21.62 12.48
CA VAL A 136 11.62 -21.20 11.90
C VAL A 136 10.61 -22.28 12.25
N ARG A 137 9.46 -21.86 12.77
CA ARG A 137 8.33 -22.74 13.05
C ARG A 137 7.13 -22.30 12.21
N CYS A 138 6.54 -23.23 11.49
CA CYS A 138 5.27 -23.00 10.80
C CYS A 138 4.14 -22.99 11.84
N LEU A 139 3.40 -21.88 11.93
CA LEU A 139 2.25 -21.76 12.84
C LEU A 139 0.96 -22.13 12.14
N ASP A 140 0.80 -21.72 10.88
CA ASP A 140 -0.41 -21.92 10.11
C ASP A 140 -0.16 -21.70 8.61
N GLN A 141 -0.98 -22.35 7.77
CA GLN A 141 -1.03 -22.14 6.33
C GLN A 141 -2.47 -22.33 5.85
N PHE A 142 -2.97 -21.39 5.05
CA PHE A 142 -4.33 -21.46 4.53
C PHE A 142 -4.50 -20.63 3.26
N SER A 143 -5.56 -20.95 2.50
CA SER A 143 -5.95 -20.15 1.34
C SER A 143 -6.49 -18.80 1.81
N LEU A 144 -6.09 -17.70 1.17
CA LEU A 144 -6.65 -16.39 1.49
C LEU A 144 -8.17 -16.31 1.28
N ARG A 145 -8.76 -17.21 0.47
CA ARG A 145 -10.22 -17.32 0.33
C ARG A 145 -10.95 -17.64 1.64
N GLU A 146 -10.25 -18.22 2.61
CA GLU A 146 -10.81 -18.62 3.91
C GLU A 146 -10.64 -17.54 4.99
N ALA A 147 -9.96 -16.43 4.67
CA ALA A 147 -9.80 -15.32 5.60
C ALA A 147 -11.12 -14.56 5.79
N ASP A 148 -11.36 -14.07 7.01
CA ASP A 148 -12.45 -13.15 7.28
C ASP A 148 -12.22 -11.81 6.58
N ASN A 149 -13.28 -11.05 6.32
CA ASN A 149 -13.22 -9.78 5.60
C ASN A 149 -13.45 -8.61 6.55
N GLU A 150 -12.68 -7.55 6.35
CA GLU A 150 -12.82 -6.23 6.98
C GLU A 150 -12.93 -5.19 5.87
N THR A 151 -13.75 -4.16 6.07
CA THR A 151 -13.90 -3.06 5.12
C THR A 151 -13.26 -1.79 5.66
N CYS A 152 -12.63 -1.01 4.79
CA CYS A 152 -12.05 0.27 5.16
C CYS A 152 -12.32 1.36 4.12
N TRP A 153 -12.35 2.60 4.58
CA TRP A 153 -12.31 3.76 3.70
C TRP A 153 -10.88 3.97 3.20
N PHE A 154 -10.64 3.63 1.93
CA PHE A 154 -9.36 3.90 1.27
C PHE A 154 -9.40 5.22 0.49
N TYR A 155 -10.57 5.61 0.00
CA TYR A 155 -10.81 6.87 -0.70
C TYR A 155 -11.22 7.96 0.30
N PRO A 156 -10.96 9.25 -0.01
CA PRO A 156 -11.40 10.36 0.82
C PRO A 156 -12.91 10.36 1.03
N THR A 157 -13.33 10.67 2.26
CA THR A 157 -14.75 10.77 2.65
C THR A 157 -15.23 12.21 2.77
N GLU A 158 -14.31 13.19 2.72
CA GLU A 158 -14.65 14.60 2.75
C GLU A 158 -15.16 15.10 1.40
N ASN A 159 -16.19 15.93 1.42
CA ASN A 159 -16.72 16.54 0.19
C ASN A 159 -15.65 17.36 -0.54
N GLY A 160 -15.57 17.19 -1.86
CA GLY A 160 -14.60 17.90 -2.68
C GLY A 160 -14.36 17.27 -4.04
N ASN A 161 -13.53 17.95 -4.83
CA ASN A 161 -12.98 17.40 -6.07
C ASN A 161 -11.56 16.88 -5.80
N TYR A 162 -11.24 15.75 -6.40
CA TYR A 162 -9.99 15.04 -6.21
C TYR A 162 -9.43 14.60 -7.55
N LEU A 163 -8.13 14.34 -7.53
CA LEU A 163 -7.37 13.83 -8.65
C LEU A 163 -6.57 12.61 -8.18
N CYS A 164 -6.88 11.44 -8.75
CA CYS A 164 -6.13 10.22 -8.55
C CYS A 164 -5.09 10.07 -9.66
N TRP A 165 -3.88 9.67 -9.31
CA TRP A 165 -2.88 9.15 -10.22
C TRP A 165 -2.62 7.70 -9.88
N GLU A 166 -2.65 6.85 -10.90
CA GLU A 166 -2.43 5.42 -10.78
C GLU A 166 -1.39 4.95 -11.78
N ASN A 167 -0.41 4.18 -11.30
CA ASN A 167 0.61 3.56 -12.14
C ASN A 167 0.81 2.11 -11.70
N GLN A 168 0.66 1.19 -12.65
CA GLN A 168 0.93 -0.21 -12.41
C GLN A 168 2.42 -0.43 -12.12
N ARG A 169 2.70 -1.32 -11.17
CA ARG A 169 4.06 -1.63 -10.71
C ARG A 169 4.32 -3.11 -10.79
N SER A 170 5.51 -3.49 -11.27
CA SER A 170 6.13 -4.73 -10.84
C SER A 170 6.70 -4.55 -9.44
N LEU A 171 6.53 -5.54 -8.58
CA LEU A 171 6.93 -5.48 -7.17
C LEU A 171 7.72 -6.74 -6.79
N GLU A 172 8.77 -6.55 -6.01
CA GLU A 172 9.37 -7.60 -5.20
C GLU A 172 9.14 -7.24 -3.73
N LEU A 173 8.42 -8.08 -3.00
CA LEU A 173 8.08 -7.84 -1.60
C LEU A 173 8.95 -8.70 -0.68
N SER A 174 9.31 -8.14 0.46
CA SER A 174 9.84 -8.90 1.60
C SER A 174 8.69 -9.59 2.35
N LEU A 175 9.05 -10.42 3.34
CA LEU A 175 8.07 -11.06 4.21
C LEU A 175 7.22 -10.01 4.94
N GLY A 176 5.97 -10.37 5.19
CA GLY A 176 5.02 -9.54 5.88
C GLY A 176 5.23 -9.56 7.40
N TYR A 177 4.91 -8.47 8.07
CA TYR A 177 4.85 -8.42 9.53
C TYR A 177 3.78 -7.42 9.98
N PRO A 178 3.14 -7.61 11.15
CA PRO A 178 2.19 -6.60 11.65
C PRO A 178 2.91 -5.28 11.93
N ALA A 179 2.33 -4.16 11.55
CA ALA A 179 2.82 -2.83 11.89
C ALA A 179 3.06 -2.69 13.41
N ASP A 180 4.08 -1.94 13.78
CA ASP A 180 4.49 -1.72 15.17
C ASP A 180 4.76 -3.03 15.96
N SER A 181 5.16 -4.10 15.28
CA SER A 181 5.52 -5.35 15.95
C SER A 181 6.85 -5.24 16.67
N CYS A 182 6.84 -5.63 17.94
CA CYS A 182 8.05 -5.85 18.73
C CYS A 182 8.42 -7.33 18.79
N LEU A 183 9.68 -7.60 19.13
CA LEU A 183 10.13 -8.93 19.49
C LEU A 183 9.44 -9.39 20.78
N GLN A 184 9.13 -10.68 20.83
CA GLN A 184 8.49 -11.31 21.98
C GLN A 184 9.50 -12.16 22.75
N GLU A 185 9.43 -12.12 24.09
CA GLU A 185 10.31 -12.92 24.97
C GLU A 185 9.93 -14.41 25.00
N GLY A 186 8.75 -14.77 24.47
CA GLY A 186 8.23 -16.13 24.42
C GLY A 186 7.56 -16.46 23.10
N PRO A 187 7.07 -17.71 22.94
CA PRO A 187 6.42 -18.15 21.70
C PRO A 187 5.25 -17.24 21.32
N VAL A 188 5.12 -17.00 20.02
CA VAL A 188 4.05 -16.20 19.44
C VAL A 188 2.72 -16.91 19.63
N SER A 189 1.76 -16.21 20.25
CA SER A 189 0.38 -16.69 20.37
C SER A 189 -0.41 -16.32 19.12
N TYR A 190 -0.19 -17.06 18.04
CA TYR A 190 -0.91 -16.86 16.78
C TYR A 190 -2.35 -17.40 16.84
N GLN A 191 -3.29 -16.65 16.29
CA GLN A 191 -4.70 -17.03 16.13
C GLN A 191 -5.17 -16.61 14.75
N ARG A 192 -5.66 -17.56 13.94
CA ARG A 192 -6.16 -17.25 12.59
C ARG A 192 -7.34 -16.27 12.60
N SER A 193 -8.20 -16.32 13.63
CA SER A 193 -9.37 -15.45 13.78
C SER A 193 -9.01 -13.96 13.92
N ASP A 194 -7.76 -13.64 14.22
CA ASP A 194 -7.30 -12.24 14.31
C ASP A 194 -6.90 -11.69 12.93
N LEU A 195 -6.96 -12.51 11.88
CA LEU A 195 -6.54 -12.16 10.53
C LEU A 195 -7.72 -11.80 9.65
N GLN A 196 -7.65 -10.65 8.98
CA GLN A 196 -8.71 -10.19 8.09
C GLN A 196 -8.14 -9.68 6.77
N LEU A 197 -8.84 -9.94 5.67
CA LEU A 197 -8.63 -9.30 4.38
C LEU A 197 -9.25 -7.91 4.40
N LEU A 198 -8.46 -6.91 4.07
CA LEU A 198 -8.89 -5.52 4.08
C LEU A 198 -9.37 -5.13 2.68
N TRP A 199 -10.65 -4.84 2.55
CA TRP A 199 -11.28 -4.42 1.31
C TRP A 199 -11.56 -2.92 1.33
N SER A 200 -11.12 -2.23 0.29
CA SER A 200 -11.48 -0.83 0.08
C SER A 200 -12.96 -0.72 -0.23
N LEU A 201 -13.69 0.03 0.58
CA LEU A 201 -15.00 0.58 0.22
C LEU A 201 -14.77 1.66 -0.85
N MET A 202 -14.81 1.23 -2.11
CA MET A 202 -15.28 2.12 -3.18
C MET A 202 -16.78 2.31 -3.01
N ALA A 203 -17.35 3.40 -3.54
CA ALA A 203 -18.79 3.59 -3.51
C ALA A 203 -19.56 2.62 -4.44
N ASP A 204 -18.86 1.82 -5.26
CA ASP A 204 -19.44 0.76 -6.06
C ASP A 204 -18.92 -0.64 -5.65
N ASP A 205 -19.84 -1.56 -5.35
CA ASP A 205 -19.53 -2.96 -5.01
C ASP A 205 -18.79 -3.71 -6.14
N GLN A 206 -18.76 -3.15 -7.35
CA GLN A 206 -18.06 -3.73 -8.51
C GLN A 206 -16.55 -3.46 -8.51
N ALA A 207 -16.03 -2.56 -7.67
CA ALA A 207 -14.61 -2.19 -7.61
C ALA A 207 -13.95 -2.47 -6.24
N LEU A 208 -14.54 -3.36 -5.43
CA LEU A 208 -13.91 -3.82 -4.17
C LEU A 208 -12.50 -4.35 -4.47
N THR A 209 -11.50 -3.59 -4.06
CA THR A 209 -10.08 -3.95 -4.21
C THR A 209 -9.56 -4.40 -2.84
N CYS A 210 -8.93 -5.57 -2.80
CA CYS A 210 -8.20 -6.00 -1.61
C CYS A 210 -6.97 -5.11 -1.46
N VAL A 211 -6.97 -4.25 -0.43
CA VAL A 211 -5.91 -3.26 -0.20
C VAL A 211 -4.88 -3.71 0.83
N GLY A 212 -5.10 -4.85 1.48
CA GLY A 212 -4.15 -5.37 2.46
C GLY A 212 -4.71 -6.51 3.30
N LEU A 213 -3.95 -6.82 4.35
CA LEU A 213 -4.37 -7.73 5.41
C LEU A 213 -4.14 -7.06 6.76
N THR A 214 -4.96 -7.41 7.74
CA THR A 214 -4.75 -7.03 9.15
C THR A 214 -4.52 -8.28 9.98
N TYR A 215 -3.72 -8.14 11.03
CA TYR A 215 -3.56 -9.13 12.09
C TYR A 215 -3.66 -8.42 13.44
N GLN A 216 -4.60 -8.82 14.29
CA GLN A 216 -4.90 -8.13 15.56
C GLN A 216 -5.19 -6.64 15.37
N LYS A 217 -5.97 -6.29 14.34
CA LYS A 217 -6.32 -4.91 13.95
C LYS A 217 -5.13 -4.02 13.57
N ARG A 218 -3.97 -4.62 13.29
CA ARG A 218 -2.77 -3.93 12.78
C ARG A 218 -2.55 -4.35 11.35
N ARG A 219 -2.22 -3.42 10.46
CA ARG A 219 -1.91 -3.73 9.07
C ARG A 219 -0.71 -4.66 9.00
N ILE A 220 -0.74 -5.66 8.14
CA ILE A 220 0.46 -6.41 7.78
C ILE A 220 1.21 -5.59 6.73
N GLU A 221 2.40 -5.13 7.10
CA GLU A 221 3.31 -4.41 6.22
C GLU A 221 4.07 -5.40 5.35
N TRP A 222 4.14 -5.12 4.05
CA TRP A 222 4.89 -5.90 3.07
C TRP A 222 5.98 -4.99 2.47
N PRO A 223 7.19 -4.93 3.05
CA PRO A 223 8.22 -4.02 2.57
C PRO A 223 8.58 -4.27 1.11
N ILE A 224 8.66 -3.21 0.33
CA ILE A 224 9.04 -3.28 -1.07
C ILE A 224 10.56 -3.39 -1.15
N ALA A 225 11.06 -4.54 -1.60
CA ALA A 225 12.48 -4.77 -1.87
C ALA A 225 12.91 -4.15 -3.21
N ALA A 226 12.05 -4.25 -4.23
CA ALA A 226 12.24 -3.61 -5.52
C ALA A 226 10.88 -3.25 -6.16
N SER A 227 10.86 -2.21 -6.98
CA SER A 227 9.68 -1.83 -7.76
C SER A 227 10.05 -1.25 -9.11
N GLY A 228 9.32 -1.62 -10.16
CA GLY A 228 9.43 -1.04 -11.50
C GLY A 228 8.11 -0.38 -11.93
N PRO A 229 8.11 0.90 -12.36
CA PRO A 229 6.95 1.51 -13.00
C PRO A 229 6.68 0.93 -14.38
N GLU A 230 5.41 0.73 -14.70
CA GLU A 230 4.97 0.68 -16.09
C GLU A 230 5.16 2.06 -16.76
N PRO A 231 5.43 2.13 -18.07
CA PRO A 231 5.70 3.38 -18.77
C PRO A 231 4.41 4.15 -19.09
N PHE A 232 3.35 4.01 -18.31
CA PHE A 232 2.11 4.77 -18.48
C PHE A 232 1.43 4.97 -17.13
N ALA A 233 0.61 6.01 -17.02
CA ALA A 233 -0.19 6.23 -15.83
C ALA A 233 -1.60 6.69 -16.20
N THR A 234 -2.56 6.43 -15.33
CA THR A 234 -3.92 6.93 -15.48
C THR A 234 -4.16 8.04 -14.46
N TRP A 235 -4.65 9.18 -14.94
CA TRP A 235 -5.16 10.25 -14.10
C TRP A 235 -6.69 10.18 -14.11
N THR A 236 -7.29 10.15 -12.92
CA THR A 236 -8.75 10.09 -12.75
C THR A 236 -9.21 11.27 -11.90
N ALA A 237 -10.08 12.11 -12.48
CA ALA A 237 -10.75 13.19 -11.78
C ALA A 237 -12.07 12.67 -11.21
N PHE A 238 -12.29 12.86 -9.91
CA PHE A 238 -13.53 12.43 -9.25
C PHE A 238 -14.01 13.44 -8.21
N ARG A 239 -15.29 13.33 -7.87
CA ARG A 239 -15.94 14.13 -6.82
C ARG A 239 -16.45 13.22 -5.72
N VAL A 240 -16.29 13.67 -4.49
CA VAL A 240 -16.97 13.09 -3.32
C VAL A 240 -18.02 14.07 -2.82
N ASP A 241 -19.24 13.58 -2.63
CA ASP A 241 -20.36 14.33 -2.05
C ASP A 241 -21.21 13.41 -1.17
N ALA A 242 -20.99 13.48 0.15
CA ALA A 242 -21.68 12.66 1.15
C ALA A 242 -23.19 12.90 1.22
N MET A 243 -23.71 13.96 0.60
CA MET A 243 -25.15 14.26 0.57
C MET A 243 -25.82 13.82 -0.73
N ALA A 244 -25.06 13.36 -1.72
CA ALA A 244 -25.58 12.85 -2.98
C ALA A 244 -25.99 11.37 -2.88
N ASP A 245 -26.87 10.93 -3.78
CA ASP A 245 -27.25 9.51 -3.91
C ASP A 245 -26.02 8.64 -4.20
N ASP A 246 -25.11 9.13 -5.06
CA ASP A 246 -23.81 8.53 -5.31
C ASP A 246 -22.72 9.35 -4.61
N THR A 247 -22.19 8.84 -3.49
CA THR A 247 -21.17 9.54 -2.70
C THR A 247 -19.87 9.77 -3.47
N TYR A 248 -19.55 8.91 -4.43
CA TYR A 248 -18.40 9.04 -5.33
C TYR A 248 -18.88 9.15 -6.77
N ARG A 249 -18.28 10.08 -7.52
CA ARG A 249 -18.55 10.24 -8.95
C ARG A 249 -17.27 10.48 -9.72
N GLU A 250 -16.91 9.54 -10.58
CA GLU A 250 -15.87 9.76 -11.59
C GLU A 250 -16.36 10.81 -12.60
N MET A 251 -15.51 11.80 -12.87
CA MET A 251 -15.81 12.90 -13.79
C MET A 251 -15.14 12.70 -15.14
N ALA A 252 -13.88 12.28 -15.14
CA ALA A 252 -13.09 12.03 -16.33
C ALA A 252 -11.85 11.19 -15.96
N ASN A 253 -11.29 10.48 -16.94
CA ASN A 253 -10.01 9.82 -16.82
C ASN A 253 -9.17 10.00 -18.10
N ILE A 254 -7.86 9.90 -17.98
CA ILE A 254 -6.92 9.95 -19.11
C ILE A 254 -5.67 9.13 -18.83
N THR A 255 -5.26 8.30 -19.79
CA THR A 255 -3.99 7.58 -19.73
C THR A 255 -2.90 8.39 -20.44
N VAL A 256 -1.79 8.59 -19.75
CA VAL A 256 -0.62 9.33 -20.24
C VAL A 256 0.57 8.39 -20.42
N PHE A 257 1.38 8.69 -21.44
CA PHE A 257 2.59 7.94 -21.81
C PHE A 257 3.81 8.86 -21.69
N PRO A 258 5.04 8.34 -21.70
CA PRO A 258 6.26 9.14 -21.65
C PRO A 258 6.35 9.94 -22.96
N ALA A 259 6.79 11.19 -22.87
CA ALA A 259 6.98 12.06 -24.02
C ALA A 259 8.13 11.59 -24.93
#